data_AF-A0A1E4IS67-F1
#
_entry.id   AF-A0A1E4IS67-F1
#
_cell.length_a   1.000
_cell.length_b   1.000
_cell.length_c   1.000
_cell.angle_alpha   90.00
_cell.angle_beta   90.00
_cell.angle_gamma   90.00
#
_symmetry.space_group_name_H-M   'P 1'
#
loop_
_entity.id
_entity.type
_entity.pdbx_description
1 polymer ?
#
loop_
_entity_poly.entity_id
_entity_poly.type
_entity_poly.pdbx_seq_one_letter_code
_entity_poly.pdbx_strand_id
1 'polypeptide(L)'
;MQADARQAVMSSGHWLGVAEVATLARCTQAEASAQTIQWERAGRIFAIETEQGHLFPDYGFDPDNGYRPRASLKRVLDVFCGSKTAWGMAYWFMSINSYLGGRRPQDVLLADPDRVVLAARDEIQGVLHG
;
A
#
# COMPACT_ATOMS: atom_id res chain seq x y z
N MET A 1 -22.73 -1.34 -3.29
CA MET A 1 -21.82 -0.56 -2.44
C MET A 1 -20.40 -1.15 -2.34
N GLN A 2 -20.18 -2.46 -2.13
CA GLN A 2 -18.80 -3.00 -2.08
C GLN A 2 -18.09 -3.05 -3.45
N ALA A 3 -18.84 -3.22 -4.56
CA ALA A 3 -18.27 -3.22 -5.91
C ALA A 3 -17.70 -1.85 -6.31
N ASP A 4 -18.40 -0.76 -5.96
CA ASP A 4 -18.00 0.61 -6.33
C ASP A 4 -16.68 1.04 -5.66
N ALA A 5 -16.48 0.68 -4.38
CA ALA A 5 -15.26 1.01 -3.65
C ALA A 5 -14.03 0.30 -4.22
N ARG A 6 -14.16 -0.98 -4.60
CA ARG A 6 -13.07 -1.74 -5.24
C ARG A 6 -12.72 -1.17 -6.61
N GLN A 7 -13.72 -0.79 -7.39
CA GLN A 7 -13.50 -0.18 -8.69
C GLN A 7 -12.82 1.19 -8.56
N ALA A 8 -13.24 2.02 -7.59
CA ALA A 8 -12.59 3.30 -7.33
C ALA A 8 -11.11 3.14 -6.96
N VAL A 9 -10.77 2.13 -6.15
CA VAL A 9 -9.39 1.77 -5.79
C VAL A 9 -8.57 1.38 -7.01
N MET A 10 -9.13 0.53 -7.87
CA MET A 10 -8.45 0.06 -9.07
C MET A 10 -8.30 1.14 -10.14
N SER A 11 -9.27 2.06 -10.27
CA SER A 11 -9.22 3.15 -11.25
C SER A 11 -8.38 4.35 -10.81
N SER A 12 -8.19 4.55 -9.50
CA SER A 12 -7.50 5.75 -8.97
C SER A 12 -6.06 5.49 -8.52
N GLY A 13 -5.67 4.22 -8.39
CA GLY A 13 -4.34 3.81 -7.97
C GLY A 13 -3.55 3.16 -9.09
N HIS A 14 -2.24 3.27 -9.03
CA HIS A 14 -1.34 2.47 -9.85
C HIS A 14 -0.97 1.21 -9.09
N TRP A 15 -1.34 0.08 -9.67
CA TRP A 15 -1.17 -1.24 -9.08
C TRP A 15 -0.28 -2.07 -9.99
N LEU A 16 0.76 -2.67 -9.42
CA LEU A 16 1.74 -3.48 -10.13
C LEU A 16 1.48 -4.95 -9.84
N GLY A 17 1.35 -5.76 -10.88
CA GLY A 17 1.39 -7.22 -10.77
C GLY A 17 2.83 -7.74 -10.58
N VAL A 18 2.97 -9.02 -10.21
CA VAL A 18 4.28 -9.67 -10.05
C VAL A 18 5.13 -9.57 -11.32
N ALA A 19 4.52 -9.67 -12.50
CA ALA A 19 5.20 -9.54 -13.79
C ALA A 19 5.79 -8.14 -14.01
N GLU A 20 5.08 -7.10 -13.60
CA GLU A 20 5.52 -5.71 -13.71
C GLU A 20 6.63 -5.44 -12.68
N VAL A 21 6.47 -5.91 -11.44
CA VAL A 21 7.53 -5.84 -10.41
C VAL A 21 8.80 -6.52 -10.90
N ALA A 22 8.71 -7.70 -11.52
CA ALA A 22 9.86 -8.40 -12.08
C ALA A 22 10.58 -7.57 -13.17
N THR A 23 9.79 -6.96 -14.05
CA THR A 23 10.31 -6.10 -15.13
C THR A 23 11.01 -4.87 -14.57
N LEU A 24 10.40 -4.20 -13.59
CA LEU A 24 10.88 -2.97 -12.97
C LEU A 24 12.11 -3.22 -12.08
N ALA A 25 12.12 -4.32 -11.32
CA ALA A 25 13.26 -4.76 -10.52
C ALA A 25 14.36 -5.44 -11.36
N ARG A 26 14.14 -5.61 -12.68
CA ARG A 26 15.02 -6.30 -13.62
C ARG A 26 15.42 -7.71 -13.15
N CYS A 27 14.48 -8.43 -12.56
CA CYS A 27 14.64 -9.81 -12.11
C CYS A 27 13.65 -10.75 -12.83
N THR A 28 13.76 -12.04 -12.57
CA THR A 28 12.81 -13.02 -13.12
C THR A 28 11.47 -12.98 -12.36
N GLN A 29 10.38 -13.40 -13.02
CA GLN A 29 9.08 -13.51 -12.36
C GLN A 29 9.09 -14.46 -11.16
N ALA A 30 9.88 -15.53 -11.22
CA ALA A 30 10.01 -16.47 -10.11
C ALA A 30 10.67 -15.81 -8.89
N GLU A 31 11.73 -15.01 -9.10
CA GLU A 31 12.37 -14.24 -8.04
C GLU A 31 11.44 -13.17 -7.48
N ALA A 32 10.76 -12.41 -8.35
CA ALA A 32 9.80 -11.39 -7.93
C ALA A 32 8.67 -12.00 -7.09
N SER A 33 8.12 -13.14 -7.51
CA SER A 33 7.07 -13.86 -6.77
C SER A 33 7.56 -14.29 -5.38
N ALA A 34 8.75 -14.89 -5.28
CA ALA A 34 9.31 -15.27 -3.99
C ALA A 34 9.58 -14.06 -3.10
N GLN A 35 10.06 -12.95 -3.68
CA GLN A 35 10.33 -11.70 -2.98
C GLN A 35 9.05 -11.03 -2.48
N THR A 36 8.01 -10.93 -3.30
CA THR A 36 6.75 -10.30 -2.91
C THR A 36 6.07 -11.06 -1.78
N ILE A 37 6.04 -12.40 -1.85
CA ILE A 37 5.55 -13.25 -0.75
C ILE A 37 6.35 -13.00 0.53
N GLN A 38 7.68 -12.91 0.43
CA GLN A 38 8.53 -12.62 1.58
C GLN A 38 8.24 -11.23 2.17
N TRP A 39 8.07 -10.21 1.32
CA TRP A 39 7.80 -8.84 1.73
C TRP A 39 6.43 -8.69 2.37
N GLU A 40 5.42 -9.34 1.83
CA GLU A 40 4.07 -9.39 2.39
C GLU A 40 4.06 -10.06 3.76
N ARG A 41 4.70 -11.23 3.89
CA ARG A 41 4.86 -11.91 5.18
C ARG A 41 5.64 -11.08 6.21
N ALA A 42 6.57 -10.24 5.75
CA ALA A 42 7.32 -9.33 6.60
C ALA A 42 6.58 -8.00 6.89
N GLY A 43 5.35 -7.82 6.40
CA GLY A 43 4.56 -6.60 6.56
C GLY A 43 5.19 -5.38 5.87
N ARG A 44 6.08 -5.58 4.91
CA ARG A 44 6.80 -4.49 4.21
C ARG A 44 5.96 -3.89 3.08
N ILE A 45 5.07 -4.68 2.52
CA ILE A 45 4.12 -4.29 1.49
C ILE A 45 2.82 -5.08 1.72
N PHE A 46 1.72 -4.61 1.16
CA PHE A 46 0.47 -5.35 1.12
C PHE A 46 0.12 -5.66 -0.33
N ALA A 47 -0.58 -6.78 -0.54
CA ALA A 47 -1.10 -7.17 -1.83
C ALA A 47 -2.64 -7.12 -1.81
N ILE A 48 -3.23 -6.64 -2.88
CA ILE A 48 -4.65 -6.79 -3.13
C ILE A 48 -4.84 -8.06 -3.96
N GLU A 49 -5.60 -9.01 -3.44
CA GLU A 49 -6.05 -10.17 -4.20
C GLU A 49 -7.17 -9.75 -5.15
N THR A 50 -6.95 -9.97 -6.45
CA THR A 50 -7.91 -9.77 -7.52
C THR A 50 -8.04 -11.04 -8.36
N GLU A 51 -9.01 -11.09 -9.27
CA GLU A 51 -9.14 -12.21 -10.23
C GLU A 51 -7.91 -12.35 -11.14
N GLN A 52 -7.16 -11.25 -11.33
CA GLN A 52 -5.94 -11.21 -12.14
C GLN A 52 -4.68 -11.58 -11.33
N GLY A 53 -4.82 -11.87 -10.03
CA GLY A 53 -3.74 -12.22 -9.11
C GLY A 53 -3.46 -11.13 -8.07
N HIS A 54 -2.25 -11.16 -7.52
CA HIS A 54 -1.79 -10.20 -6.50
C HIS A 54 -1.33 -8.90 -7.13
N LEU A 55 -1.95 -7.81 -6.70
CA LEU A 55 -1.62 -6.45 -7.10
C LEU A 55 -0.98 -5.68 -5.94
N PHE A 56 0.15 -5.03 -6.20
CA PHE A 56 0.94 -4.31 -5.21
C PHE A 56 0.91 -2.80 -5.50
N PRO A 57 0.89 -1.93 -4.48
CA PRO A 57 0.90 -0.49 -4.69
C PRO A 57 2.25 -0.01 -5.26
N ASP A 58 2.23 0.76 -6.36
CA ASP A 58 3.45 1.30 -6.98
C ASP A 58 4.26 2.21 -6.02
N TYR A 59 3.56 3.08 -5.28
CA TYR A 59 4.12 3.99 -4.29
C TYR A 59 4.80 3.28 -3.12
N GLY A 60 4.49 1.99 -2.93
CA GLY A 60 5.14 1.14 -1.94
C GLY A 60 6.56 0.75 -2.32
N PHE A 61 6.92 0.86 -3.59
CA PHE A 61 8.24 0.50 -4.10
C PHE A 61 9.14 1.73 -4.29
N ASP A 62 10.44 1.48 -4.17
CA ASP A 62 11.48 2.48 -4.33
C ASP A 62 12.23 2.29 -5.65
N PRO A 63 11.95 3.09 -6.69
CA PRO A 63 12.58 2.93 -8.00
C PRO A 63 14.10 3.15 -7.95
N ASP A 64 14.58 4.02 -7.04
CA ASP A 64 16.01 4.30 -6.85
C ASP A 64 16.76 3.17 -6.15
N ASN A 65 16.04 2.25 -5.48
CA ASN A 65 16.61 1.14 -4.72
C ASN A 65 16.22 -0.23 -5.31
N GLY A 66 16.10 -0.30 -6.65
CA GLY A 66 15.80 -1.53 -7.36
C GLY A 66 14.39 -2.05 -7.14
N TYR A 67 13.40 -1.14 -7.04
CA TYR A 67 11.99 -1.47 -6.82
C TYR A 67 11.76 -2.32 -5.56
N ARG A 68 12.48 -2.00 -4.48
CA ARG A 68 12.29 -2.65 -3.16
C ARG A 68 11.22 -1.94 -2.34
N PRO A 69 10.50 -2.65 -1.45
CA PRO A 69 9.51 -2.01 -0.58
C PRO A 69 10.14 -0.97 0.34
N ARG A 70 9.52 0.22 0.38
CA ARG A 70 9.94 1.36 1.20
C ARG A 70 9.80 1.04 2.69
N ALA A 71 10.82 1.38 3.46
CA ALA A 71 10.75 1.28 4.93
C ALA A 71 9.64 2.17 5.51
N SER A 72 9.38 3.32 4.88
CA SER A 72 8.29 4.22 5.21
C SER A 72 6.92 3.55 5.16
N LEU A 73 6.65 2.76 4.11
CA LEU A 73 5.40 2.04 3.98
C LEU A 73 5.23 1.03 5.11
N LYS A 74 6.29 0.26 5.42
CA LYS A 74 6.27 -0.71 6.53
C LYS A 74 5.79 -0.08 7.83
N ARG A 75 6.28 1.12 8.19
CA ARG A 75 5.86 1.80 9.44
C ARG A 75 4.36 2.05 9.50
N VAL A 76 3.75 2.39 8.36
CA VAL A 76 2.30 2.61 8.25
C VAL A 76 1.54 1.29 8.33
N LEU A 77 2.04 0.25 7.65
CA LEU A 77 1.44 -1.09 7.69
C LEU A 77 1.51 -1.71 9.09
N ASP A 78 2.60 -1.47 9.84
CA ASP A 78 2.74 -1.92 11.22
C ASP A 78 1.66 -1.30 12.13
N VAL A 79 1.23 -0.06 11.84
CA VAL A 79 0.13 0.59 12.55
C VAL A 79 -1.20 -0.11 12.20
N PHE A 80 -1.47 -0.35 10.92
CA PHE A 80 -2.71 -1.01 10.48
C PHE A 80 -2.74 -2.54 10.67
N CYS A 81 -1.64 -3.14 11.11
CA CYS A 81 -1.51 -4.57 11.27
C CYS A 81 -2.61 -5.10 12.22
N GLY A 82 -3.39 -6.07 11.73
CA GLY A 82 -4.53 -6.64 12.46
C GLY A 82 -5.78 -5.74 12.57
N SER A 83 -5.71 -4.49 12.10
CA SER A 83 -6.82 -3.51 12.20
C SER A 83 -7.54 -3.27 10.87
N LYS A 84 -6.85 -3.39 9.74
CA LYS A 84 -7.45 -3.23 8.39
C LYS A 84 -7.04 -4.36 7.45
N THR A 85 -7.91 -4.69 6.50
CA THR A 85 -7.61 -5.60 5.39
C THR A 85 -6.81 -4.87 4.31
N ALA A 86 -6.17 -5.60 3.39
CA ALA A 86 -5.44 -5.00 2.26
C ALA A 86 -6.29 -4.02 1.44
N TRP A 87 -7.54 -4.37 1.16
CA TRP A 87 -8.51 -3.47 0.50
C TRP A 87 -8.83 -2.22 1.33
N GLY A 88 -8.97 -2.36 2.65
CA GLY A 88 -9.19 -1.22 3.54
C GLY A 88 -7.99 -0.27 3.61
N MET A 89 -6.76 -0.82 3.63
CA MET A 89 -5.53 -0.04 3.54
C MET A 89 -5.45 0.69 2.21
N ALA A 90 -5.69 -0.01 1.10
CA ALA A 90 -5.72 0.58 -0.23
C ALA A 90 -6.65 1.80 -0.28
N TYR A 91 -7.90 1.61 0.14
CA TYR A 91 -8.91 2.66 0.18
C TYR A 91 -8.44 3.87 1.00
N TRP A 92 -7.86 3.63 2.18
CA TRP A 92 -7.34 4.69 3.04
C TRP A 92 -6.20 5.47 2.37
N PHE A 93 -5.27 4.78 1.70
CA PHE A 93 -4.14 5.42 1.03
C PHE A 93 -4.53 6.33 -0.14
N MET A 94 -5.65 6.05 -0.82
CA MET A 94 -6.14 6.88 -1.93
C MET A 94 -7.22 7.87 -1.50
N SER A 95 -7.78 7.72 -0.29
CA SER A 95 -8.79 8.63 0.22
C SER A 95 -8.16 9.94 0.68
N ILE A 96 -8.93 11.02 0.57
CA ILE A 96 -8.57 12.31 1.12
C ILE A 96 -8.51 12.17 2.64
N ASN A 97 -7.36 12.48 3.23
CA ASN A 97 -7.16 12.40 4.66
C ASN A 97 -7.14 13.81 5.28
N SER A 98 -8.07 14.08 6.20
CA SER A 98 -8.21 15.37 6.88
C SER A 98 -6.98 15.72 7.73
N TYR A 99 -6.38 14.73 8.41
CA TYR A 99 -5.15 14.88 9.19
C TYR A 99 -3.95 15.33 8.31
N LEU A 100 -3.93 14.89 7.05
CA LEU A 100 -2.93 15.27 6.06
C LEU A 100 -3.22 16.60 5.33
N GLY A 101 -4.24 17.34 5.78
CA GLY A 101 -4.66 18.60 5.20
C GLY A 101 -5.43 18.41 3.89
N GLY A 102 -6.22 17.33 3.79
CA GLY A 102 -7.00 17.02 2.58
C GLY A 102 -6.16 16.40 1.45
N ARG A 103 -4.99 15.84 1.78
CA ARG A 103 -4.13 15.14 0.81
C ARG A 103 -4.26 13.63 0.98
N ARG A 104 -3.97 12.89 -0.09
CA ARG A 104 -3.99 11.43 -0.05
C ARG A 104 -2.72 10.92 0.64
N PRO A 105 -2.82 9.93 1.55
CA PRO A 105 -1.65 9.37 2.20
C PRO A 105 -0.57 8.87 1.23
N GLN A 106 -0.95 8.32 0.07
CA GLN A 106 0.02 7.89 -0.95
C GLN A 106 0.89 9.04 -1.50
N ASP A 107 0.31 10.23 -1.67
CA ASP A 107 1.04 11.41 -2.19
C ASP A 107 1.99 11.98 -1.13
N VAL A 108 1.59 11.90 0.14
CA VAL A 108 2.37 12.41 1.27
C VAL A 108 3.46 11.43 1.70
N LEU A 109 3.30 10.12 1.45
CA LEU A 109 4.23 9.08 1.89
C LEU A 109 5.67 9.31 1.40
N LEU A 110 5.83 9.87 0.20
CA LEU A 110 7.15 10.18 -0.36
C LEU A 110 7.77 11.44 0.24
N ALA A 111 6.95 12.43 0.58
CA ALA A 111 7.41 13.73 1.08
C ALA A 111 7.61 13.74 2.60
N ASP A 112 6.70 13.12 3.35
CA ASP A 112 6.65 13.13 4.81
C ASP A 112 6.00 11.84 5.34
N PRO A 113 6.75 10.72 5.38
CA PRO A 113 6.23 9.44 5.81
C PRO A 113 5.83 9.42 7.28
N ASP A 114 6.48 10.20 8.14
CA ASP A 114 6.17 10.24 9.57
C ASP A 114 4.80 10.87 9.81
N ARG A 115 4.44 11.89 9.03
CA ARG A 115 3.08 12.44 9.06
C ARG A 115 2.01 11.45 8.62
N VAL A 116 2.31 10.58 7.66
CA VAL A 116 1.39 9.50 7.24
C VAL A 116 1.22 8.46 8.35
N VAL A 117 2.30 8.11 9.07
CA VAL A 117 2.23 7.21 10.23
C VAL A 117 1.34 7.81 11.33
N LEU A 118 1.44 9.11 11.60
CA LEU A 118 0.57 9.78 12.57
C LEU A 118 -0.90 9.75 12.12
N ALA A 119 -1.17 10.03 10.85
CA ALA A 119 -2.53 9.94 10.29
C ALA A 119 -3.10 8.52 10.38
N ALA A 120 -2.26 7.49 10.19
CA ALA A 120 -2.68 6.10 10.33
C ALA A 120 -3.04 5.73 11.77
N ARG A 121 -2.30 6.28 12.76
CA ARG A 121 -2.62 6.09 14.18
C ARG A 121 -3.94 6.79 14.54
N ASP A 122 -4.12 8.02 14.07
CA ASP A 122 -5.36 8.79 14.25
C ASP A 122 -6.57 8.05 13.70
N GLU A 123 -6.46 7.48 12.49
CA GLU A 123 -7.49 6.65 11.88
C GLU A 123 -7.91 5.46 12.77
N ILE A 124 -6.95 4.71 13.33
CA ILE A 124 -7.26 3.56 14.20
C ILE A 124 -7.93 4.02 15.49
N GLN A 125 -7.45 5.13 16.08
CA GLN A 125 -8.08 5.70 17.27
C GLN A 125 -9.50 6.18 16.96
N GLY A 126 -9.73 6.85 15.82
CA GLY A 126 -11.04 7.34 15.40
C GLY A 126 -12.04 6.21 15.13
N VAL A 127 -11.59 5.11 14.52
CA VAL A 127 -12.42 3.90 14.31
C VAL A 127 -12.82 3.24 15.63
N LEU A 128 -11.98 3.31 16.68
CA LEU A 128 -12.28 2.71 17.98
C LEU A 128 -13.34 3.49 18.79
N HIS A 129 -13.56 4.77 18.48
CA HIS A 129 -14.50 5.64 19.20
C HIS A 129 -15.83 5.86 18.44
N GLY A 130 -16.07 5.09 17.37
CA GLY A 130 -17.27 5.14 16.54
C GLY A 130 -18.27 4.03 16.81
#